data_AF-A0A3N5NLT5-F1
#
_entry.id   AF-A0A3N5NLT5-F1
#
_cell.length_a   1.000
_cell.length_b   1.000
_cell.length_c   1.000
_cell.angle_alpha   90.00
_cell.angle_beta   90.00
_cell.angle_gamma   90.00
#
_symmetry.space_group_name_H-M   'P 1'
#
loop_
_entity.id
_entity.type
_entity.pdbx_description
1 polymer ?
#
loop_
_entity_poly.entity_id
_entity_poly.type
_entity_poly.pdbx_seq_one_letter_code
_entity_poly.pdbx_strand_id
1 'polypeptide(L)' 'TENIGARRLHTVMEKLVEEVSFEAPDVAPQQIIITAKYVQERLKHIVKNVDLSRFIL' A
#
# COMPACT_ATOMS: atom_id res chain seq x y z
N THR A 1 4.71 16.26 -4.81
CA THR A 1 4.29 15.77 -3.48
C THR A 1 4.37 16.91 -2.50
N GLU A 2 3.24 17.34 -1.96
CA GLU A 2 3.24 18.19 -0.76
C GLU A 2 3.78 17.40 0.43
N ASN A 3 4.54 18.06 1.29
CA ASN A 3 5.08 17.42 2.48
C ASN A 3 4.01 17.41 3.59
N ILE A 4 3.19 16.37 3.61
CA ILE A 4 2.19 16.13 4.66
C ILE A 4 2.78 15.41 5.90
N GLY A 5 4.11 15.29 5.98
CA GLY A 5 4.80 14.63 7.07
C GLY A 5 4.39 13.17 7.27
N ALA A 6 4.25 12.75 8.52
CA ALA A 6 3.94 11.37 8.89
C ALA A 6 2.55 10.90 8.44
N ARG A 7 1.61 11.81 8.12
CA ARG A 7 0.26 11.45 7.67
C ARG A 7 0.27 10.58 6.42
N ARG A 8 1.29 10.76 5.56
CA ARG A 8 1.49 9.95 4.35
C ARG A 8 1.59 8.45 4.63
N LEU A 9 2.03 8.07 5.84
CA LEU A 9 2.15 6.67 6.23
C LEU A 9 0.79 5.97 6.29
N HIS A 10 -0.28 6.67 6.67
CA HIS A 10 -1.62 6.06 6.75
C HIS A 10 -2.07 5.53 5.38
N THR A 11 -2.07 6.40 4.37
CA THR A 11 -2.46 6.03 3.01
C THR A 11 -1.56 4.95 2.41
N VAL A 12 -0.25 5.03 2.67
CA VAL A 12 0.70 4.01 2.20
C VAL A 12 0.43 2.65 2.83
N MET A 13 0.12 2.61 4.13
CA MET A 13 -0.21 1.38 4.84
C MET A 13 -1.53 0.79 4.37
N GLU A 14 -2.57 1.61 4.19
CA GLU A 14 -3.85 1.15 3.63
C GLU A 14 -3.65 0.48 2.27
N LYS A 15 -2.91 1.13 1.36
CA LYS A 15 -2.69 0.56 0.03
C LYS A 15 -1.81 -0.70 0.04
N LEU A 16 -0.92 -0.84 1.01
CA LEU A 16 -0.06 -2.01 1.16
C LEU A 16 -0.85 -3.27 1.55
N VAL A 17 -1.90 -3.11 2.36
CA VAL A 17 -2.69 -4.22 2.93
C VAL A 17 -4.04 -4.43 2.24
N GLU A 18 -4.47 -3.53 1.35
CA GLU A 18 -5.77 -3.56 0.66
C GLU A 18 -6.13 -4.95 0.10
N GLU A 19 -5.25 -5.53 -0.74
CA GLU A 19 -5.52 -6.81 -1.40
C GLU A 19 -5.62 -7.97 -0.39
N VAL A 20 -4.73 -7.98 0.59
CA VAL A 20 -4.76 -8.97 1.68
C VAL A 20 -6.04 -8.83 2.49
N SER A 21 -6.47 -7.61 2.78
CA SER A 21 -7.69 -7.35 3.53
C SER A 21 -8.94 -7.72 2.75
N PHE A 22 -8.90 -7.63 1.42
CA PHE A 22 -9.99 -8.04 0.54
C PHE A 22 -10.10 -9.57 0.47
N GLU A 23 -8.99 -10.28 0.38
CA GLU A 23 -8.97 -11.74 0.27
C GLU A 23 -9.15 -12.44 1.63
N ALA A 24 -8.77 -11.80 2.74
CA ALA A 24 -8.79 -12.37 4.09
C ALA A 24 -10.08 -13.09 4.52
N PRO A 25 -11.30 -12.66 4.15
CA PRO A 25 -12.53 -13.37 4.49
C PRO A 25 -12.67 -14.73 3.78
N ASP A 26 -12.11 -14.86 2.58
CA ASP A 26 -12.28 -16.01 1.71
C ASP A 26 -11.13 -17.03 1.82
N VAL A 27 -10.02 -16.65 2.46
CA VAL A 27 -8.89 -17.55 2.74
C VAL A 27 -8.89 -18.02 4.18
N ALA A 28 -8.59 -19.31 4.38
CA ALA A 28 -8.29 -19.86 5.70
C ALA A 28 -7.16 -19.05 6.38
N PRO A 29 -7.12 -18.97 7.73
CA PRO A 29 -6.12 -18.17 8.43
C PRO A 29 -4.70 -18.56 7.97
N GLN A 30 -4.06 -17.64 7.26
CA GLN A 30 -2.74 -17.82 6.66
C GLN A 30 -1.78 -16.76 7.22
N GLN A 31 -0.55 -17.19 7.52
CA GLN A 31 0.51 -16.26 7.88
C GLN A 31 1.01 -15.52 6.64
N ILE A 32 0.89 -14.20 6.64
CA ILE A 32 1.35 -13.34 5.54
C ILE A 32 2.62 -12.61 5.97
N ILE A 33 3.71 -12.82 5.21
CA ILE A 33 5.01 -12.21 5.49
C ILE A 33 5.21 -11.01 4.55
N ILE A 34 5.21 -9.80 5.11
CA ILE A 34 5.47 -8.57 4.35
C ILE A 34 6.98 -8.39 4.19
N THR A 35 7.49 -8.71 3.00
CA THR A 35 8.91 -8.55 2.64
C THR A 35 9.16 -7.21 1.94
N ALA A 36 10.43 -6.79 1.86
CA ALA A 36 10.81 -5.61 1.07
C ALA A 36 10.39 -5.73 -0.41
N LYS A 37 10.48 -6.94 -0.98
CA LYS A 37 9.99 -7.23 -2.34
C LYS A 37 8.48 -7.02 -2.46
N TYR A 38 7.71 -7.53 -1.50
CA TYR A 38 6.26 -7.33 -1.45
C TYR A 38 5.90 -5.84 -1.42
N VAL A 39 6.56 -5.06 -0.54
CA VAL A 39 6.37 -3.61 -0.45
C VAL A 39 6.68 -2.92 -1.77
N GLN A 40 7.79 -3.28 -2.43
CA GLN A 40 8.17 -2.68 -3.71
C GLN A 40 7.17 -3.01 -4.82
N GLU A 41 6.70 -4.25 -4.90
CA GLU A 41 5.70 -4.68 -5.88
C GLU A 41 4.37 -3.94 -5.69
N ARG A 42 3.90 -3.85 -4.44
CA ARG A 42 2.65 -3.14 -4.10
C ARG A 42 2.75 -1.63 -4.26
N LEU A 43 3.89 -1.00 -4.01
CA LEU A 43 4.01 0.47 -4.11
C LEU A 43 4.55 0.96 -5.47
N LYS A 44 4.96 0.05 -6.37
CA LYS A 44 5.58 0.39 -7.66
C LYS A 44 4.72 1.33 -8.52
N HIS A 45 3.41 1.16 -8.49
CA HIS A 45 2.46 1.92 -9.29
C HIS A 45 2.18 3.32 -8.72
N ILE A 46 2.33 3.50 -7.40
CA ILE A 46 2.15 4.77 -6.70
C ILE A 46 3.36 5.68 -6.96
N VAL A 47 4.57 5.11 -6.90
CA VAL A 47 5.83 5.86 -7.04
C VAL A 47 6.06 6.34 -8.48
N LYS A 48 5.57 5.61 -9.49
CA LYS A 48 5.72 6.01 -10.91
C LYS A 48 4.77 7.11 -11.37
N ASN A 49 3.69 7.36 -10.65
CA ASN A 49 2.68 8.34 -11.03
C ASN A 49 2.73 9.55 -10.09
N VAL A 50 3.63 10.49 -10.39
CA VAL A 50 3.70 11.80 -9.72
C VAL A 50 2.38 12.59 -9.86
N ASP A 51 1.53 12.24 -10.84
CA ASP A 51 0.20 12.82 -11.04
C ASP A 51 -0.94 12.08 -10.33
N LEU A 52 -0.86 10.77 -10.11
CA LEU A 52 -1.89 10.00 -9.37
C LEU A 52 -1.69 10.09 -7.85
N SER A 53 -0.44 10.22 -7.41
CA SER A 53 -0.08 10.60 -6.02
C SER A 53 -0.60 12.00 -5.64
N ARG A 54 -1.12 12.78 -6.59
CA ARG A 54 -1.72 14.09 -6.37
C ARG A 54 -3.20 14.01 -5.95
N PHE A 55 -3.86 12.86 -6.17
CA PHE A 55 -5.27 12.63 -5.85
C PHE A 55 -5.51 11.56 -4.78
N ILE A 56 -4.54 10.66 -4.56
CA ILE A 56 -4.67 9.54 -3.62
C ILE A 56 -3.95 9.81 -2.28
N LEU A 57 -2.97 10.73 -2.25
CA LEU A 57 -2.12 11.02 -1.07
C LEU A 57 -2.35 12.42 -0.50
#